data_AF-A0A6L6JPH4-F1
#
_entry.id   AF-A0A6L6JPH4-F1
#
_cell.length_a   1.000
_cell.length_b   1.000
_cell.length_c   1.000
_cell.angle_alpha   90.00
_cell.angle_beta   90.00
_cell.angle_gamma   90.00
#
_symmetry.space_group_name_H-M   'P 1'
#
loop_
_entity.id
_entity.type
_entity.pdbx_description
1 polymer ?
#
loop_
_entity_poly.entity_id
_entity_poly.type
_entity_poly.pdbx_seq_one_letter_code
_entity_poly.pdbx_strand_id
1 'polypeptide(L)'
;MQHLKTPFSQDQLRDTRPVDLAVISHLTESMDKAAAQQWLGMIKNRLAPHVILISHPAIADDKGWRLTDYLAMGFRHLAGTEDGLQVFTYAIENYQPKRDWLNSRYWANPEMYDKYRW
;
A
#
# COMPACT_ATOMS: atom_id res chain seq x y z
N MET A 1 -3.79 -14.62 -16.26
CA MET A 1 -4.09 -14.22 -14.86
C MET A 1 -3.28 -15.11 -13.94
N GLN A 2 -2.38 -14.54 -13.14
CA GLN A 2 -1.57 -15.31 -12.19
C GLN A 2 -2.31 -15.41 -10.87
N HIS A 3 -2.47 -16.62 -10.35
CA HIS A 3 -3.17 -16.88 -9.09
C HIS A 3 -2.19 -17.44 -8.05
N LEU A 4 -2.13 -16.79 -6.89
CA LEU A 4 -1.35 -17.26 -5.74
C LEU A 4 -2.30 -17.95 -4.77
N LYS A 5 -1.84 -19.03 -4.13
CA LYS A 5 -2.69 -19.90 -3.28
C LYS A 5 -2.36 -19.72 -1.80
N THR A 6 -3.36 -19.90 -0.95
CA THR A 6 -3.17 -20.01 0.50
C THR A 6 -2.52 -21.37 0.87
N PRO A 7 -1.71 -21.43 1.94
CA PRO A 7 -1.24 -20.31 2.74
C PRO A 7 -0.25 -19.44 1.95
N PHE A 8 -0.38 -18.13 2.11
CA PHE A 8 0.48 -17.19 1.39
C PHE A 8 1.90 -17.20 1.98
N SER A 9 2.91 -17.15 1.11
CA SER A 9 4.31 -17.01 1.52
C SER A 9 5.06 -16.04 0.59
N GLN A 10 6.13 -15.42 1.10
CA GLN A 10 6.96 -14.52 0.28
C GLN A 10 7.64 -15.24 -0.89
N ASP A 11 7.89 -16.55 -0.75
CA ASP A 11 8.54 -17.34 -1.80
C ASP A 11 7.69 -17.40 -3.07
N GLN A 12 6.37 -17.36 -2.93
CA GLN A 12 5.44 -17.28 -4.08
C GLN A 12 5.61 -15.98 -4.89
N LEU A 13 6.16 -14.92 -4.27
CA LEU A 13 6.35 -13.62 -4.91
C LEU A 13 7.71 -13.47 -5.61
N ARG A 14 8.68 -14.35 -5.34
CA ARG A 14 10.06 -14.20 -5.86
C ARG A 14 10.13 -14.26 -7.37
N ASP A 15 9.45 -15.23 -7.97
CA ASP A 15 9.46 -15.48 -9.41
C ASP A 15 8.24 -14.89 -10.13
N THR A 16 7.45 -14.11 -9.41
CA THR A 16 6.27 -13.44 -9.96
C THR A 16 6.70 -12.26 -10.82
N ARG A 17 6.14 -12.19 -12.03
CA ARG A 17 6.36 -11.05 -12.93
C ARG A 17 5.56 -9.84 -12.44
N PRO A 18 6.07 -8.61 -12.62
CA PRO A 18 5.29 -7.41 -12.35
C PRO A 18 3.98 -7.39 -13.14
N VAL A 19 2.94 -6.82 -12.54
CA VAL A 19 1.59 -6.69 -13.08
C VAL A 19 1.08 -5.28 -12.81
N ASP A 20 0.11 -4.81 -13.60
CA ASP A 20 -0.42 -3.45 -13.42
C ASP A 20 -1.34 -3.31 -12.19
N LEU A 21 -1.98 -4.41 -11.78
CA LEU A 21 -2.94 -4.45 -10.68
C LEU A 21 -2.86 -5.79 -9.94
N ALA A 22 -2.80 -5.72 -8.60
CA ALA A 22 -2.99 -6.86 -7.72
C ALA A 22 -4.34 -6.76 -7.00
N VAL A 23 -5.12 -7.84 -7.01
CA VAL A 23 -6.34 -7.99 -6.20
C VAL A 23 -6.08 -9.03 -5.13
N ILE A 24 -6.21 -8.64 -3.87
CA ILE A 24 -5.86 -9.43 -2.71
C ILE A 24 -7.07 -9.51 -1.80
N SER A 25 -7.41 -10.72 -1.36
CA SER A 25 -8.50 -10.96 -0.40
C SER A 25 -8.03 -11.92 0.68
N HIS A 26 -8.60 -11.80 1.88
CA HIS A 26 -8.40 -12.74 2.98
C HIS A 26 -6.94 -12.86 3.48
N LEU A 27 -6.08 -11.88 3.17
CA LEU A 27 -4.67 -11.87 3.56
C LEU A 27 -4.50 -11.50 5.03
N THR A 28 -5.22 -10.47 5.47
CA THR A 28 -5.12 -9.90 6.82
C THR A 28 -5.73 -10.80 7.90
N GLU A 29 -6.61 -11.70 7.48
CA GLU A 29 -7.32 -12.68 8.27
C GLU A 29 -6.54 -14.00 8.40
N SER A 30 -5.71 -14.31 7.39
CA SER A 30 -5.06 -15.63 7.25
C SER A 30 -3.66 -15.73 7.85
N MET A 31 -3.00 -14.61 8.18
CA MET A 31 -1.65 -14.63 8.75
C MET A 31 -1.41 -13.53 9.78
N ASP A 32 -0.32 -13.66 10.52
CA ASP A 32 0.09 -12.67 11.49
C ASP A 32 0.39 -11.32 10.82
N LYS A 33 0.07 -10.22 11.51
CA LYS A 33 0.17 -8.86 10.95
C LYS A 33 1.53 -8.57 10.32
N ALA A 34 2.64 -8.94 10.98
CA ALA A 34 3.98 -8.70 10.45
C ALA A 34 4.22 -9.40 9.10
N ALA A 35 3.80 -10.66 8.97
CA ALA A 35 3.92 -11.41 7.72
C ALA A 35 3.06 -10.79 6.61
N ALA A 36 1.81 -10.40 6.93
CA ALA A 36 0.91 -9.77 5.97
C ALA A 36 1.44 -8.41 5.50
N GLN A 37 2.01 -7.61 6.42
CA GLN A 37 2.65 -6.34 6.09
C GLN A 37 3.85 -6.52 5.16
N GLN A 38 4.70 -7.53 5.40
CA GLN A 38 5.81 -7.83 4.49
C GLN A 38 5.31 -8.26 3.11
N TRP A 39 4.26 -9.08 3.07
CA TRP A 39 3.68 -9.57 1.82
C TRP A 39 3.08 -8.43 0.98
N LEU A 40 2.25 -7.58 1.60
CA LEU A 40 1.71 -6.36 0.97
C LEU A 40 2.83 -5.40 0.57
N GLY A 41 3.88 -5.27 1.38
CA GLY A 41 5.06 -4.46 1.07
C GLY A 41 5.78 -4.95 -0.19
N MET A 42 6.00 -6.26 -0.34
CA MET A 42 6.59 -6.83 -1.55
C MET A 42 5.73 -6.58 -2.78
N ILE A 43 4.41 -6.79 -2.68
CA ILE A 43 3.49 -6.51 -3.79
C ILE A 43 3.61 -5.04 -4.21
N LYS A 44 3.40 -4.13 -3.26
CA LYS A 44 3.32 -2.69 -3.49
C LYS A 44 4.61 -2.08 -4.03
N ASN A 45 5.76 -2.56 -3.55
CA ASN A 45 7.05 -1.95 -3.85
C ASN A 45 7.76 -2.58 -5.06
N ARG A 46 7.36 -3.79 -5.48
CA ARG A 46 8.06 -4.54 -6.54
C ARG A 46 7.16 -5.02 -7.66
N LEU A 47 5.93 -5.42 -7.35
CA LEU A 47 5.12 -6.23 -8.27
C LEU A 47 3.94 -5.47 -8.87
N ALA A 48 3.29 -4.57 -8.15
CA ALA A 48 2.12 -3.87 -8.65
C ALA A 48 2.05 -2.41 -8.18
N PRO A 49 1.94 -1.43 -9.10
CA PRO A 49 1.73 -0.03 -8.74
C PRO A 49 0.32 0.23 -8.18
N HIS A 50 -0.64 -0.64 -8.49
CA HIS A 50 -2.01 -0.58 -7.98
C HIS A 50 -2.38 -1.84 -7.21
N VAL A 51 -3.04 -1.68 -6.06
CA VAL A 51 -3.51 -2.79 -5.23
C VAL A 51 -4.94 -2.54 -4.78
N ILE A 52 -5.79 -3.54 -4.93
CA ILE A 52 -7.10 -3.64 -4.27
C ILE A 52 -6.96 -4.69 -3.18
N LEU A 53 -7.18 -4.29 -1.94
CA LEU A 53 -7.18 -5.15 -0.77
C LEU A 53 -8.60 -5.26 -0.21
N ILE A 54 -9.12 -6.47 -0.17
CA ILE A 54 -10.43 -6.80 0.42
C ILE A 54 -10.14 -7.50 1.75
N SER A 55 -10.64 -6.93 2.83
CA SER A 55 -10.43 -7.42 4.19
C SER A 55 -11.73 -7.37 4.97
N HIS A 56 -11.93 -8.31 5.89
CA HIS A 56 -12.97 -8.27 6.90
C HIS A 56 -12.37 -7.77 8.23
N PRO A 57 -12.48 -6.48 8.59
CA PRO A 57 -11.74 -5.91 9.71
C PRO A 57 -12.04 -6.57 11.06
N ALA A 58 -13.28 -7.02 11.28
CA ALA A 58 -13.63 -7.72 12.51
C ALA A 58 -12.86 -9.04 12.71
N ILE A 59 -12.50 -9.73 11.62
CA ILE A 59 -11.69 -10.96 11.66
C ILE A 59 -10.20 -10.60 11.67
N ALA A 60 -9.82 -9.57 10.91
CA ALA A 60 -8.43 -9.10 10.89
C ALA A 60 -7.97 -8.51 12.24
N ASP A 61 -8.89 -8.00 13.07
CA ASP A 61 -8.59 -7.50 14.42
C ASP A 61 -8.08 -8.64 15.34
N ASP A 62 -8.53 -9.88 15.14
CA ASP A 62 -7.97 -11.06 15.82
C ASP A 62 -6.49 -11.29 15.49
N LYS A 63 -6.02 -10.76 14.35
CA LYS A 63 -4.61 -10.74 13.92
C LYS A 63 -3.90 -9.43 14.28
N GLY A 64 -4.57 -8.53 15.01
CA GLY A 64 -4.04 -7.26 15.49
C GLY A 64 -4.06 -6.14 14.46
N TRP A 65 -4.85 -6.27 13.39
CA TRP A 65 -5.03 -5.21 12.38
C TRP A 65 -6.03 -4.17 12.85
N ARG A 66 -5.64 -2.89 12.76
CA ARG A 66 -6.51 -1.74 12.95
C ARG A 66 -6.56 -0.91 11.68
N LEU A 67 -7.57 -0.04 11.55
CA LEU A 67 -7.68 0.90 10.42
C LEU A 67 -6.37 1.66 10.17
N THR A 68 -5.70 2.09 11.25
CA THR A 68 -4.42 2.80 11.19
C THR A 68 -3.30 2.00 10.53
N ASP A 69 -3.30 0.66 10.63
CA ASP A 69 -2.28 -0.17 9.98
C ASP A 69 -2.44 -0.13 8.45
N TYR A 70 -3.68 -0.19 7.93
CA TYR A 70 -3.95 -0.04 6.49
C TYR A 70 -3.50 1.33 5.97
N LEU A 71 -3.86 2.39 6.70
CA LEU A 71 -3.48 3.78 6.35
C LEU A 71 -1.97 3.99 6.39
N ALA A 72 -1.27 3.45 7.40
CA ALA A 72 0.18 3.51 7.52
C ALA A 72 0.89 2.80 6.36
N MET A 73 0.28 1.77 5.81
CA MET A 73 0.75 1.10 4.59
C MET A 73 0.44 1.87 3.30
N GLY A 74 -0.22 3.03 3.38
CA GLY A 74 -0.56 3.88 2.25
C GLY A 74 -1.86 3.50 1.55
N PHE A 75 -2.62 2.55 2.11
CA PHE A 75 -3.95 2.23 1.59
C PHE A 75 -4.96 3.32 1.96
N ARG A 76 -5.96 3.49 1.10
CA ARG A 76 -7.13 4.34 1.33
C ARG A 76 -8.37 3.46 1.38
N HIS A 77 -9.29 3.76 2.29
CA HIS A 77 -10.60 3.13 2.29
C HIS A 77 -11.40 3.58 1.05
N LEU A 78 -12.01 2.63 0.35
CA LEU A 78 -12.81 2.87 -0.86
C LEU A 78 -14.29 2.63 -0.61
N ALA A 79 -14.63 1.47 -0.05
CA ALA A 79 -16.01 1.04 0.12
C ALA A 79 -16.10 -0.02 1.22
N GLY A 80 -17.32 -0.27 1.68
CA GLY A 80 -17.65 -1.36 2.57
C GLY A 80 -19.00 -1.97 2.20
N THR A 81 -19.24 -3.17 2.69
CA THR A 81 -20.49 -3.91 2.53
C THR A 81 -21.19 -4.05 3.88
N GLU A 82 -22.49 -4.40 3.85
CA GLU A 82 -23.28 -4.60 5.07
C GLU A 82 -22.81 -5.80 5.90
N ASP A 83 -22.23 -6.82 5.26
CA ASP A 83 -21.65 -7.99 5.91
C ASP A 83 -20.25 -7.73 6.50
N GLY A 84 -19.74 -6.50 6.40
CA GLY A 84 -18.52 -6.06 7.10
C GLY A 84 -17.24 -6.17 6.28
N LEU A 85 -17.28 -6.63 5.03
CA LEU A 85 -16.13 -6.54 4.13
C LEU A 85 -15.81 -5.06 3.85
N GLN A 86 -14.53 -4.75 3.84
CA GLN A 86 -14.01 -3.43 3.50
C GLN A 86 -13.03 -3.55 2.34
N VAL A 87 -13.12 -2.60 1.42
CA VAL A 87 -12.25 -2.49 0.26
C VAL A 87 -11.31 -1.31 0.48
N PHE A 88 -10.03 -1.59 0.34
CA PHE A 88 -8.95 -0.63 0.42
C PHE A 88 -8.19 -0.59 -0.91
N THR A 89 -7.72 0.59 -1.30
CA THR A 89 -6.94 0.77 -2.52
C THR A 89 -5.60 1.43 -2.26
N TYR A 90 -4.60 1.02 -3.02
CA TYR A 90 -3.32 1.69 -3.13
C TYR A 90 -3.04 1.99 -4.59
N ALA A 91 -2.51 3.19 -4.85
CA ALA A 91 -2.01 3.63 -6.14
C ALA A 91 -0.77 4.49 -5.89
N ILE A 92 0.36 4.14 -6.49
CA ILE A 92 1.65 4.80 -6.24
C ILE A 92 1.64 6.28 -6.63
N GLU A 93 0.86 6.64 -7.67
CA GLU A 93 0.68 7.99 -8.19
C GLU A 93 0.04 8.92 -7.15
N ASN A 94 -0.76 8.34 -6.26
CA ASN A 94 -1.52 9.08 -5.26
C ASN A 94 -0.82 9.12 -3.89
N TYR A 95 0.34 8.47 -3.74
CA TYR A 95 1.02 8.36 -2.45
C TYR A 95 1.47 9.70 -1.89
N GLN A 96 2.05 10.57 -2.73
CA GLN A 96 2.43 11.92 -2.36
C GLN A 96 1.73 12.93 -3.27
N PRO A 97 0.79 13.73 -2.75
CA PRO A 97 0.22 14.84 -3.51
C PRO A 97 1.33 15.77 -3.98
N LYS A 98 1.28 16.18 -5.23
CA LYS A 98 2.17 17.22 -5.75
C LYS A 98 1.96 18.48 -4.91
N ARG A 99 3.02 18.98 -4.30
CA ARG A 99 2.98 20.20 -3.49
C ARG A 99 3.48 21.36 -4.33
N ASP A 100 2.75 22.47 -4.31
CA ASP A 100 3.10 23.66 -5.11
C ASP A 100 4.44 24.29 -4.71
N TRP A 101 4.94 24.01 -3.52
CA TRP A 101 6.25 24.48 -3.05
C TRP A 101 7.39 23.53 -3.40
N LEU A 102 7.12 22.29 -3.80
CA LEU A 102 8.13 21.29 -4.16
C LEU A 102 8.46 21.37 -5.66
N ASN A 103 8.90 22.55 -6.11
CA ASN A 103 9.40 22.78 -7.46
C ASN A 103 10.55 23.80 -7.43
N SER A 104 11.27 23.93 -8.55
CA SER A 104 12.44 24.83 -8.68
C SER A 104 12.17 26.29 -8.34
N ARG A 105 10.90 26.75 -8.42
CA ARG A 105 10.53 28.13 -8.08
C ARG A 105 10.58 28.41 -6.58
N TYR A 106 10.26 27.43 -5.73
CA TYR A 106 10.11 27.63 -4.29
C TYR A 106 11.05 26.76 -3.43
N TRP A 107 11.51 25.61 -3.92
CA TRP A 107 12.25 24.64 -3.09
C TRP A 107 13.72 25.01 -2.87
N ALA A 108 14.31 25.80 -3.77
CA ALA A 108 15.74 26.15 -3.72
C ALA A 108 16.01 27.60 -3.33
N ASN A 109 14.96 28.40 -3.05
CA ASN A 109 15.05 29.87 -2.94
C ASN A 109 16.03 30.44 -3.99
N PRO A 110 15.77 30.20 -5.29
CA PRO A 110 16.77 30.36 -6.35
C PRO A 110 17.33 31.79 -6.45
N GLU A 111 16.55 32.77 -6.00
CA GLU A 111 16.95 34.16 -5.91
C GLU A 111 18.01 34.49 -4.84
N MET A 112 18.28 33.56 -3.91
CA MET A 112 19.35 33.64 -2.91
C MET A 112 20.58 32.80 -3.28
N TYR A 113 20.55 32.08 -4.40
CA TYR A 113 21.66 31.29 -4.89
C TYR A 113 22.90 32.18 -5.11
N ASP A 114 24.01 31.84 -4.46
CA ASP A 114 25.29 32.57 -4.46
C ASP A 114 25.28 34.00 -3.88
N LYS A 115 24.20 34.43 -3.21
CA LYS A 115 24.14 35.74 -2.53
C LYS A 115 24.51 35.68 -1.05
N TYR A 116 24.05 34.65 -0.37
CA TYR A 116 24.33 34.44 1.05
C TYR A 116 24.72 32.98 1.26
N ARG A 117 25.87 32.77 1.89
CA ARG A 117 26.30 31.46 2.40
C ARG A 117 26.15 31.51 3.91
N TRP A 118 25.58 30.45 4.47
CA TRP A 118 25.57 30.21 5.91
C TRP A 118 26.95 29.79 6.38
#